data_AF-A0A814PZH2-F1
#
_entry.id   AF-A0A814PZH2-F1
#
_cell.length_a   1.000
_cell.length_b   1.000
_cell.length_c   1.000
_cell.angle_alpha   90.00
_cell.angle_beta   90.00
_cell.angle_gamma   90.00
#
_symmetry.space_group_name_H-M   'P 1'
#
loop_
_entity.id
_entity.type
_entity.pdbx_description
1 polymer ?
#
loop_
_entity_poly.entity_id
_entity_poly.type
_entity_poly.pdbx_seq_one_letter_code
_entity_poly.pdbx_strand_id
1 'polypeptide(L)'
;MNLVGKEIVGYSPIGGICSDLSYSIVQDTLDLSDTISHEISHNLGAYHDGSEKNSIAILCQNKTNTLLGKSLNENAILSNCSIQQIKKEIFVPTLPIIKEKYKCLSETNGRPPIS
;
A
#
# COMPACT_ATOMS: atom_id res chain seq x y z
N MET A 1 -6.96 -7.54 30.01
CA MET A 1 -5.55 -7.11 30.12
C MET A 1 -5.39 -6.00 29.10
N ASN A 2 -5.44 -4.74 29.53
CA ASN A 2 -5.42 -3.57 28.64
C ASN A 2 -3.98 -3.15 28.39
N LEU A 3 -3.47 -3.37 27.17
CA LEU A 3 -2.22 -2.80 26.71
C LEU A 3 -2.55 -1.50 25.97
N VAL A 4 -2.35 -0.36 26.64
CA VAL A 4 -2.34 0.96 25.98
C VAL A 4 -0.99 1.10 25.30
N GLY A 5 -0.86 0.50 24.12
CA GLY A 5 0.26 0.65 23.20
C GLY A 5 -0.33 0.79 21.80
N LYS A 6 0.26 1.60 20.92
CA LYS A 6 -0.14 1.64 19.52
C LYS A 6 0.04 0.23 18.95
N GLU A 7 -1.04 -0.51 18.78
CA GLU A 7 -0.98 -1.87 18.26
C GLU A 7 -0.58 -1.80 16.79
N ILE A 8 0.53 -2.46 16.47
CA ILE A 8 0.94 -2.71 15.09
C ILE A 8 0.17 -3.95 14.66
N VAL A 9 -0.81 -3.77 13.78
CA VAL A 9 -1.68 -4.86 13.30
C VAL A 9 -1.27 -5.39 11.93
N GLY A 10 -0.25 -4.80 11.31
CA GLY A 10 0.22 -5.19 9.98
C GLY A 10 1.64 -4.75 9.69
N TYR A 11 2.26 -5.43 8.72
CA TYR A 11 3.57 -5.09 8.18
C TYR A 11 3.69 -5.51 6.71
N SER A 12 4.28 -4.63 5.91
CA SER A 12 4.59 -4.87 4.51
C SER A 12 5.84 -4.11 4.07
N PRO A 13 6.73 -4.73 3.26
CA PRO A 13 7.73 -4.01 2.50
C PRO A 13 7.07 -3.00 1.55
N ILE A 14 7.68 -1.82 1.39
CA ILE A 14 7.16 -0.81 0.46
C ILE A 14 7.66 -1.10 -0.95
N GLY A 15 6.73 -1.25 -1.91
CA GLY A 15 7.05 -1.51 -3.31
C GLY A 15 7.60 -2.92 -3.56
N GLY A 16 7.25 -3.88 -2.70
CA GLY A 16 7.74 -5.26 -2.70
C GLY A 16 6.97 -6.23 -3.61
N ILE A 17 5.81 -5.83 -4.16
CA ILE A 17 4.82 -6.73 -4.78
C ILE A 17 5.34 -7.65 -5.90
N CYS A 18 6.37 -7.22 -6.64
CA CYS A 18 6.99 -8.00 -7.74
C CYS A 18 8.46 -8.31 -7.47
N SER A 19 8.83 -8.46 -6.20
CA SER A 19 10.18 -8.80 -5.76
C SER A 19 10.15 -10.00 -4.81
N ASP A 20 11.32 -10.46 -4.38
CA ASP A 20 11.45 -11.49 -3.32
C ASP A 20 10.86 -11.03 -1.97
N LEU A 21 10.52 -9.75 -1.85
CA LEU A 21 9.84 -9.15 -0.70
C LEU A 21 8.33 -8.99 -0.91
N SER A 22 7.71 -9.80 -1.79
CA SER A 22 6.27 -9.81 -2.03
C SER A 22 5.53 -10.56 -0.92
N TYR A 23 5.42 -9.93 0.25
CA TYR A 23 4.68 -10.46 1.38
C TYR A 23 4.08 -9.36 2.24
N SER A 24 3.03 -9.70 2.97
CA SER A 24 2.47 -8.89 4.05
C SER A 24 2.17 -9.81 5.24
N ILE A 25 2.32 -9.29 6.44
CA ILE A 25 1.97 -9.98 7.69
C ILE A 25 0.85 -9.15 8.32
N VAL A 26 -0.28 -9.79 8.62
CA VAL A 26 -1.45 -9.12 9.19
C VAL A 26 -1.94 -9.88 10.42
N GLN A 27 -2.26 -9.13 11.47
CA GLN A 27 -2.93 -9.65 12.66
C GLN A 27 -4.43 -9.79 12.36
N ASP A 28 -5.01 -10.91 12.76
CA ASP A 28 -6.45 -11.14 12.68
C ASP A 28 -7.17 -10.26 13.71
N THR A 29 -7.81 -9.20 13.22
CA THR A 29 -8.56 -8.21 14.01
C THR A 29 -9.93 -7.98 13.35
N LEU A 30 -10.81 -7.21 14.01
CA LEU A 30 -12.10 -6.84 13.42
C LEU A 30 -11.95 -6.03 12.11
N ASP A 31 -10.82 -5.34 11.94
CA ASP A 31 -10.49 -4.51 10.78
C ASP A 31 -9.56 -5.24 9.79
N LEU A 32 -9.63 -6.57 9.72
CA LEU A 32 -8.71 -7.39 8.91
C LEU A 32 -8.71 -6.99 7.43
N SER A 33 -9.87 -6.69 6.83
CA SER A 33 -9.97 -6.28 5.42
C SER A 33 -9.25 -4.96 5.14
N ASP A 34 -9.37 -4.00 6.06
CA ASP A 34 -8.77 -2.68 5.96
C ASP A 34 -7.26 -2.79 6.18
N THR A 35 -6.84 -3.65 7.11
CA THR A 35 -5.43 -3.97 7.36
C THR A 35 -4.79 -4.65 6.13
N ILE A 36 -5.45 -5.64 5.53
CA ILE A 36 -4.96 -6.28 4.29
C ILE A 36 -4.82 -5.23 3.18
N SER A 37 -5.82 -4.36 3.03
CA SER A 37 -5.81 -3.31 2.00
C SER A 37 -4.69 -2.28 2.24
N HIS A 38 -4.42 -1.94 3.50
CA HIS A 38 -3.31 -1.09 3.93
C HIS A 38 -1.96 -1.70 3.53
N GLU A 39 -1.74 -2.97 3.89
CA GLU A 39 -0.47 -3.64 3.63
C GLU A 39 -0.25 -3.92 2.13
N ILE A 40 -1.30 -4.27 1.38
CA ILE A 40 -1.21 -4.37 -0.09
C ILE A 40 -0.81 -3.03 -0.70
N SER A 41 -1.35 -1.91 -0.18
CA SER A 41 -1.01 -0.58 -0.68
C SER A 41 0.47 -0.23 -0.44
N HIS A 42 1.03 -0.65 0.70
CA HIS A 42 2.48 -0.59 0.93
C HIS A 42 3.25 -1.43 -0.09
N ASN A 43 2.86 -2.68 -0.32
CA ASN A 43 3.48 -3.54 -1.34
C ASN A 43 3.46 -2.91 -2.75
N LEU A 44 2.44 -2.11 -3.06
CA LEU A 44 2.31 -1.35 -4.31
C LEU A 44 3.09 -0.01 -4.32
N GLY A 45 3.85 0.28 -3.26
CA GLY A 45 4.78 1.41 -3.19
C GLY A 45 4.27 2.64 -2.44
N ALA A 46 3.09 2.57 -1.83
CA ALA A 46 2.56 3.70 -1.08
C ALA A 46 3.15 3.78 0.33
N TYR A 47 3.30 5.00 0.84
CA TYR A 47 3.66 5.30 2.23
C TYR A 47 2.44 5.80 2.98
N HIS A 48 2.52 5.84 4.32
CA HIS A 48 1.50 6.52 5.12
C HIS A 48 1.30 7.96 4.64
N ASP A 49 0.04 8.41 4.62
CA ASP A 49 -0.30 9.81 4.42
C ASP A 49 0.36 10.64 5.52
N GLY A 50 1.15 11.65 5.13
CA GLY A 50 1.91 12.50 6.06
C GLY A 50 3.26 11.93 6.48
N SER A 51 3.70 10.83 5.85
CA SER A 51 5.01 10.25 6.14
C SER A 51 6.15 11.14 5.66
N GLU A 52 7.05 11.51 6.58
CA GLU A 52 8.28 12.26 6.29
C GLU A 52 9.32 11.45 5.50
N LYS A 53 9.12 10.14 5.34
CA LYS A 53 10.07 9.24 4.66
C LYS A 53 9.98 9.30 3.14
N ASN A 54 8.96 9.96 2.58
CA ASN A 54 8.78 10.06 1.13
C ASN A 54 8.29 11.47 0.75
N SER A 55 8.92 12.08 -0.26
CA SER A 55 8.61 13.47 -0.66
C SER A 55 7.21 13.67 -1.20
N ILE A 56 6.57 12.64 -1.77
CA ILE A 56 5.16 12.69 -2.16
C ILE A 56 4.26 12.49 -0.94
N ALA A 57 4.64 11.56 -0.06
CA ALA A 57 3.91 11.30 1.17
C ALA A 57 3.88 12.50 2.13
N ILE A 58 4.94 13.32 2.16
CA ILE A 58 4.99 14.61 2.88
C ILE A 58 3.91 15.58 2.38
N LEU A 59 3.66 15.59 1.08
CA LEU A 59 2.63 16.45 0.47
C LEU A 59 1.22 15.92 0.74
N CYS A 60 1.09 14.63 1.06
CA CYS A 60 -0.12 14.08 1.64
C CYS A 60 -0.22 14.62 3.06
N GLN A 61 -0.93 15.73 3.29
CA GLN A 61 -1.25 16.15 4.66
C GLN A 61 -1.75 14.96 5.47
N ASN A 62 -1.42 14.87 6.76
CA ASN A 62 -1.91 13.80 7.64
C ASN A 62 -3.43 13.72 7.54
N LYS A 63 -3.95 12.72 6.83
CA LYS A 63 -5.39 12.48 6.72
C LYS A 63 -5.79 11.45 7.75
N THR A 64 -6.65 11.85 8.67
CA THR A 64 -7.41 10.91 9.50
C THR A 64 -8.52 10.31 8.64
N ASN A 65 -8.82 9.02 8.77
CA ASN A 65 -9.82 8.26 7.98
C ASN A 65 -9.41 7.89 6.55
N THR A 66 -8.14 7.65 6.31
CA THR A 66 -7.67 7.05 5.05
C THR A 66 -6.97 5.73 5.33
N LEU A 67 -6.96 4.84 4.32
CA LEU A 67 -6.37 3.51 4.49
C LEU A 67 -4.91 3.62 4.88
N LEU A 68 -4.17 4.57 4.34
CA LEU A 68 -2.76 4.82 4.70
C LEU A 68 -2.59 5.92 5.75
N GLY A 69 -3.64 6.23 6.52
CA GLY A 69 -3.50 7.05 7.71
C GLY A 69 -2.60 6.37 8.75
N LYS A 70 -2.16 7.13 9.75
CA LYS A 70 -1.33 6.61 10.86
C LYS A 70 -2.08 5.62 11.76
N SER A 71 -3.40 5.63 11.70
CA SER A 71 -4.30 4.72 12.40
C SER A 71 -5.33 4.22 11.39
N LEU A 72 -5.63 2.92 11.45
CA LEU A 72 -6.74 2.34 10.72
C LEU A 72 -8.04 2.78 11.35
N ASN A 73 -9.01 3.15 10.51
CA ASN A 73 -10.37 3.47 10.90
C ASN A 73 -11.28 2.63 10.01
N GLU A 74 -12.38 2.12 10.56
CA GLU A 74 -13.37 1.34 9.80
C GLU A 74 -13.82 2.09 8.54
N ASN A 75 -13.94 1.37 7.42
CA ASN A 75 -14.38 1.89 6.12
C ASN A 75 -13.45 2.98 5.56
N ALA A 76 -12.17 2.94 5.92
CA ALA A 76 -11.19 3.84 5.35
C ALA A 76 -11.07 3.62 3.84
N ILE A 77 -10.87 4.71 3.10
CA ILE A 77 -10.62 4.67 1.66
C ILE A 77 -9.19 5.10 1.37
N LEU A 78 -8.65 4.67 0.22
CA LEU A 78 -7.38 5.20 -0.25
C LEU A 78 -7.50 6.70 -0.51
N SER A 79 -6.55 7.47 0.04
CA SER A 79 -6.51 8.89 -0.24
C SER A 79 -6.09 9.12 -1.69
N ASN A 80 -6.51 10.25 -2.28
CA ASN A 80 -6.03 10.64 -3.61
C ASN A 80 -4.49 10.69 -3.67
N CYS A 81 -3.84 10.95 -2.53
CA CYS A 81 -2.39 10.99 -2.45
C CYS A 81 -1.77 9.59 -2.48
N SER A 82 -2.33 8.64 -1.72
CA SER A 82 -1.96 7.22 -1.81
C SER A 82 -2.13 6.69 -3.23
N ILE A 83 -3.24 7.05 -3.90
CA ILE A 83 -3.48 6.69 -5.30
C ILE A 83 -2.41 7.27 -6.22
N GLN A 84 -1.99 8.52 -6.03
CA GLN A 84 -0.91 9.13 -6.81
C GLN A 84 0.45 8.47 -6.58
N GLN A 85 0.75 8.07 -5.35
CA GLN A 85 1.97 7.31 -5.03
C GLN A 85 2.00 5.98 -5.80
N ILE A 86 0.94 5.19 -5.68
CA ILE A 86 0.78 3.91 -6.41
C ILE A 86 0.86 4.15 -7.92
N LYS A 87 0.19 5.19 -8.42
CA LYS A 87 0.20 5.49 -9.86
C LYS A 87 1.58 5.86 -10.37
N LYS A 88 2.32 6.67 -9.62
CA LYS A 88 3.68 7.03 -10.00
C LYS A 88 4.58 5.81 -10.04
N GLU A 89 4.43 4.93 -9.05
CA GLU A 89 5.27 3.75 -8.91
C GLU A 89 4.97 2.69 -9.99
N ILE A 90 3.69 2.42 -10.30
CA ILE A 90 3.27 1.39 -11.26
C ILE A 90 3.17 1.92 -12.70
N PHE A 91 2.59 3.10 -12.91
CA PHE A 91 2.16 3.58 -14.24
C PHE A 91 3.00 4.73 -14.81
N VAL A 92 3.87 5.36 -14.00
CA VAL A 92 4.80 6.40 -14.49
C VAL A 92 6.25 5.91 -14.40
N PRO A 93 6.63 4.85 -15.14
CA PRO A 93 8.02 4.48 -15.21
C PRO A 93 8.73 5.49 -16.11
N THR A 94 9.34 6.49 -15.47
CA THR A 94 10.27 7.43 -16.11
C THR A 94 11.57 6.75 -16.56
N LEU A 95 11.81 5.50 -16.14
CA LEU A 95 12.98 4.70 -16.46
C LEU A 95 12.59 3.27 -16.88
N PRO A 96 13.21 2.67 -17.91
CA PRO A 96 12.94 1.30 -18.36
C PRO A 96 13.06 0.24 -17.26
N ILE A 97 13.95 0.44 -16.29
CA ILE A 97 14.17 -0.46 -15.14
C ILE A 97 12.91 -0.56 -14.26
N ILE A 98 12.14 0.51 -14.14
CA ILE A 98 10.91 0.55 -13.33
C ILE A 98 9.75 -0.17 -14.05
N LYS A 99 9.73 -0.18 -15.41
CA LYS A 99 8.75 -0.98 -16.17
C LYS A 99 8.88 -2.47 -15.90
N GLU A 100 10.11 -2.97 -15.82
CA GLU A 100 10.35 -4.39 -15.55
C GLU A 100 10.01 -4.75 -14.11
N LYS A 101 10.23 -3.85 -13.15
CA LYS A 101 9.93 -4.09 -11.72
C LYS A 101 8.49 -4.52 -11.49
N TYR A 102 7.50 -3.92 -12.15
CA TYR A 102 6.07 -4.22 -11.92
C TYR A 102 5.42 -5.11 -12.98
N LYS A 103 6.22 -5.74 -13.85
CA LYS A 103 5.73 -6.60 -14.93
C LYS A 103 4.89 -7.76 -14.42
N CYS A 104 5.17 -8.28 -13.22
CA CYS A 104 4.41 -9.38 -12.63
C CYS A 104 2.90 -9.05 -12.45
N LEU A 105 2.52 -7.77 -12.38
CA LEU A 105 1.12 -7.35 -12.29
C LEU A 105 0.41 -7.29 -13.66
N SER A 106 1.17 -7.33 -14.75
CA SER A 106 0.65 -7.27 -16.13
C SER A 106 0.39 -8.65 -16.73
N GLU A 107 0.96 -9.69 -16.15
CA GLU A 107 0.75 -11.06 -16.58
C GLU A 107 -0.60 -11.52 -16.04
N THR A 108 -1.60 -11.63 -16.91
CA THR A 108 -2.83 -12.33 -16.55
C THR A 108 -2.45 -13.78 -16.28
N ASN A 109 -2.75 -14.27 -15.08
CA ASN A 109 -2.53 -15.67 -14.67
C ASN A 109 -3.25 -16.64 -15.62
N GLY A 110 -2.71 -16.91 -16.81
CA GLY A 110 -3.22 -17.86 -17.81
C GLY A 110 -4.68 -17.68 -18.24
N ARG A 111 -5.39 -16.63 -17.78
CA ARG A 111 -6.81 -16.45 -18.07
C ARG A 111 -6.93 -15.57 -19.30
N PRO A 112 -7.52 -16.06 -20.40
CA PRO A 112 -7.75 -15.24 -21.57
C PRO A 112 -8.61 -14.04 -21.18
N PRO A 113 -8.40 -12.86 -21.79
CA PRO A 113 -9.27 -11.71 -21.58
C PRO A 113 -10.71 -12.13 -21.88
N ILE A 114 -11.62 -11.75 -20.99
CA ILE A 114 -13.05 -12.01 -21.15
C ILE A 114 -13.49 -11.19 -22.37
N SER A 115 -13.70 -11.88 -23.49
CA SER A 115 -14.33 -11.36 -24.72
C SER A 115 -15.83 -11.25 -24.55
#